data_AF-A0A7R9Q7C5-F1
#
_entry.id   AF-A0A7R9Q7C5-F1
#
_cell.length_a   1.000
_cell.length_b   1.000
_cell.length_c   1.000
_cell.angle_alpha   90.00
_cell.angle_beta   90.00
_cell.angle_gamma   90.00
#
_symmetry.space_group_name_H-M   'P 1'
#
loop_
_entity.id
_entity.type
_entity.pdbx_description
1 polymer ?
#
loop_
_entity_poly.entity_id
_entity_poly.type
_entity_poly.pdbx_seq_one_letter_code
_entity_poly.pdbx_strand_id
1 'polypeptide(L)'
;MSSSLTIIWIAILAAYCIPLWDKVYWSYGRPFSPAFATVFYTLCRVIWTVCTSLMIWLCISGKGGLINTFLSHRAFVPMARLTYSVYLCHAWLIWYFMGSRRHVMDTHMYNVLINFIHITVMSYIMGFLFFVVFESPILELQKYGIESFGRKHENRDKTSVELKLNLKSNYHNNNV
;
A
#
# COMPACT_ATOMS: atom_id res chain seq x y z
N MET A 1 -20.03 -16.23 19.11
CA MET A 1 -19.46 -15.85 17.79
C MET A 1 -18.13 -15.09 17.89
N SER A 2 -17.76 -14.55 19.05
CA SER A 2 -16.45 -13.91 19.30
C SER A 2 -15.29 -14.91 19.43
N SER A 3 -15.51 -16.09 20.03
CA SER A 3 -14.46 -17.09 20.29
C SER A 3 -13.86 -17.73 19.03
N SER A 4 -14.62 -17.84 17.94
CA SER A 4 -14.10 -18.37 16.67
C SER A 4 -13.21 -17.36 15.94
N LEU A 5 -13.48 -16.05 16.10
CA LEU A 5 -12.68 -14.99 15.49
C LEU A 5 -11.34 -14.80 16.19
N THR A 6 -11.30 -14.91 17.52
CA THR A 6 -10.05 -14.80 18.28
C THR A 6 -9.07 -15.93 17.94
N ILE A 7 -9.55 -17.15 17.71
CA ILE A 7 -8.72 -18.28 17.28
C ILE A 7 -8.07 -17.99 15.92
N ILE A 8 -8.82 -17.41 14.97
CA ILE A 8 -8.29 -17.05 13.65
C ILE A 8 -7.21 -15.97 13.77
N TRP A 9 -7.41 -14.97 14.64
CA TRP A 9 -6.39 -13.93 14.89
C TRP A 9 -5.11 -14.49 15.53
N ILE A 10 -5.25 -15.38 16.51
CA ILE A 10 -4.11 -16.06 17.15
C ILE A 10 -3.38 -16.94 16.14
N ALA A 11 -4.10 -17.66 15.28
CA ALA A 11 -3.51 -18.47 14.22
C ALA A 11 -2.74 -17.62 13.19
N ILE A 12 -3.27 -16.46 12.82
CA ILE A 12 -2.57 -15.50 11.94
C ILE A 12 -1.30 -15.00 12.64
N LEU A 13 -1.38 -14.52 13.88
CA LEU A 13 -0.21 -14.04 14.64
C LEU A 13 0.86 -15.11 14.81
N ALA A 14 0.47 -16.34 15.14
CA ALA A 14 1.40 -17.46 15.26
C ALA A 14 2.10 -17.75 13.92
N ALA A 15 1.36 -17.73 12.81
CA ALA A 15 1.92 -17.94 11.49
C ALA A 15 2.87 -16.80 11.04
N TYR A 16 2.65 -15.56 11.51
CA TYR A 16 3.57 -14.43 11.30
C TYR A 16 4.89 -14.57 12.08
N CYS A 17 4.93 -15.32 13.19
CA CYS A 17 6.15 -15.54 13.95
C CYS A 17 7.10 -16.56 13.31
N ILE A 18 6.59 -17.47 12.48
CA ILE A 18 7.37 -18.56 11.84
C ILE A 18 8.52 -18.00 10.96
N PRO A 19 8.29 -17.00 10.07
CA PRO A 19 9.35 -16.44 9.24
C PRO A 19 10.41 -15.63 10.02
N LEU A 20 10.07 -15.11 11.21
CA LEU A 20 11.06 -14.41 12.07
C LEU A 20 12.09 -15.39 12.62
N TRP A 21 11.68 -16.63 12.86
CA TRP A 21 12.53 -17.66 13.40
C TRP A 21 13.60 -18.13 12.38
N ASP A 22 13.26 -18.18 11.10
CA ASP A 22 14.23 -18.44 10.00
C ASP A 22 15.45 -17.49 10.06
N LYS A 23 15.20 -16.20 10.29
CA LYS A 23 16.26 -15.17 10.37
C LYS A 23 17.17 -15.37 11.57
N VAL A 24 16.60 -15.74 12.70
CA VAL A 24 17.34 -16.00 13.94
C VAL A 24 18.23 -17.23 13.77
N TYR A 25 17.74 -18.30 13.15
CA TYR A 25 18.54 -19.52 12.92
C TYR A 25 19.71 -19.30 11.95
N TRP A 26 19.50 -18.56 10.86
CA TRP A 26 20.59 -18.19 9.94
C TRP A 26 21.71 -17.42 10.65
N SER A 27 21.34 -16.56 11.60
CA SER A 27 22.29 -15.78 12.39
C SER A 27 23.15 -16.62 13.34
N TYR A 28 22.72 -17.83 13.72
CA TYR A 28 23.46 -18.73 14.62
C TYR A 28 24.39 -19.70 13.87
N GLY A 29 24.51 -19.60 12.54
CA GLY A 29 25.52 -20.32 11.76
C GLY A 29 25.34 -21.84 11.71
N ARG A 30 24.13 -22.36 11.98
CA ARG A 30 23.86 -23.80 11.91
C ARG A 30 23.34 -24.18 10.52
N PRO A 31 24.10 -24.90 9.68
CA PRO A 31 23.65 -25.27 8.35
C PRO A 31 22.58 -26.37 8.43
N PHE A 32 21.40 -26.13 7.85
CA PHE A 32 20.45 -27.19 7.49
C PHE A 32 20.97 -27.96 6.27
N SER A 33 20.40 -29.14 6.00
CA SER A 33 20.60 -29.76 4.70
C SER A 33 20.10 -28.79 3.60
N PRO A 34 20.82 -28.63 2.47
CA PRO A 34 20.46 -27.66 1.43
C PRO A 34 19.02 -27.83 0.90
N ALA A 35 18.55 -29.08 0.85
CA ALA A 35 17.20 -29.43 0.44
C ALA A 35 16.15 -28.87 1.43
N PHE A 36 16.37 -29.06 2.73
CA PHE A 36 15.44 -28.57 3.76
C PHE A 36 15.42 -27.04 3.82
N ALA A 37 16.58 -26.39 3.72
CA ALA A 37 16.70 -24.93 3.74
C ALA A 37 15.92 -24.26 2.60
N THR A 38 16.04 -24.80 1.39
CA THR A 38 15.37 -24.25 0.20
C THR A 38 13.85 -24.36 0.29
N VAL A 39 13.36 -25.51 0.76
CA VAL A 39 11.93 -25.75 0.97
C VAL A 39 11.40 -24.84 2.08
N PHE A 40 12.10 -24.72 3.21
CA PHE A 40 11.67 -23.83 4.29
C PHE A 40 11.61 -22.35 3.84
N TYR A 41 12.66 -21.86 3.18
CA TYR A 41 12.75 -20.46 2.76
C TYR A 41 11.63 -20.07 1.79
N THR A 42 11.32 -20.95 0.84
CA THR A 42 10.24 -20.72 -0.13
C THR A 42 8.86 -20.75 0.54
N LEU A 43 8.62 -21.72 1.42
CA LEU A 43 7.35 -21.86 2.15
C LEU A 43 7.11 -20.70 3.12
N CYS A 44 8.14 -20.20 3.82
CA CYS A 44 7.99 -19.07 4.74
C CYS A 44 7.42 -17.82 4.03
N ARG A 45 7.86 -17.54 2.80
CA ARG A 45 7.35 -16.42 2.01
C ARG A 45 5.89 -16.65 1.59
N VAL A 46 5.56 -17.86 1.15
CA VAL A 46 4.18 -18.22 0.78
C VAL A 46 3.25 -18.09 1.98
N ILE A 47 3.62 -18.66 3.13
CA ILE A 47 2.85 -18.58 4.37
C ILE A 47 2.60 -17.12 4.73
N TRP A 48 3.62 -16.26 4.67
CA TRP A 48 3.45 -14.83 4.99
C TRP A 48 2.44 -14.15 4.06
N THR A 49 2.49 -14.41 2.75
CA THR A 49 1.53 -13.85 1.79
C THR A 49 0.11 -14.37 2.00
N VAL A 50 -0.05 -15.67 2.31
CA VAL A 50 -1.36 -16.29 2.59
C VAL A 50 -1.96 -15.74 3.89
N CYS A 51 -1.15 -15.57 4.93
CA CYS A 51 -1.60 -14.94 6.17
C CYS A 51 -2.05 -13.49 5.94
N THR A 52 -1.33 -12.74 5.11
CA THR A 52 -1.69 -11.37 4.74
C THR A 52 -3.00 -11.34 3.95
N SER A 53 -3.18 -12.23 2.97
CA SER A 53 -4.41 -12.28 2.17
C SER A 53 -5.64 -12.68 2.99
N LEU A 54 -5.49 -13.63 3.92
CA LEU A 54 -6.55 -14.00 4.87
C LEU A 54 -6.93 -12.83 5.79
N MET A 55 -5.95 -12.05 6.25
CA MET A 55 -6.21 -10.85 7.04
C MET A 55 -7.04 -9.82 6.25
N ILE A 56 -6.67 -9.57 4.99
CA ILE A 56 -7.43 -8.68 4.10
C ILE A 56 -8.85 -9.21 3.87
N TRP A 57 -8.99 -10.52 3.60
CA TRP A 57 -10.28 -11.16 3.38
C TRP A 57 -11.22 -11.03 4.59
N LEU A 58 -10.68 -11.17 5.82
CA LEU A 58 -11.43 -10.95 7.05
C LEU A 58 -11.88 -9.49 7.23
N CYS A 59 -11.04 -8.53 6.81
CA CYS A 59 -11.40 -7.12 6.82
C CYS A 59 -12.56 -6.83 5.86
N ILE A 60 -12.50 -7.36 4.62
CA ILE A 60 -13.55 -7.18 3.61
C ILE A 60 -14.86 -7.88 4.02
N SER A 61 -14.76 -9.05 4.67
CA SER A 61 -15.93 -9.81 5.15
C SER A 61 -16.64 -9.19 6.36
N GLY A 62 -16.24 -8.00 6.80
CA GLY A 62 -16.83 -7.30 7.96
C GLY A 62 -16.51 -7.95 9.31
N LYS A 63 -15.63 -8.95 9.35
CA LYS A 63 -15.23 -9.71 10.55
C LYS A 63 -13.87 -9.28 11.10
N GLY A 64 -13.32 -8.16 10.61
CA GLY A 64 -11.96 -7.70 10.94
C GLY A 64 -11.79 -7.05 12.32
N GLY A 65 -12.86 -6.85 13.09
CA GLY A 65 -12.79 -6.36 14.47
C GLY A 65 -11.94 -5.10 14.64
N LEU A 66 -11.00 -5.12 15.60
CA LEU A 66 -10.10 -4.00 15.91
C LEU A 66 -9.20 -3.59 14.74
N ILE A 67 -8.71 -4.54 13.94
CA ILE A 67 -7.84 -4.25 12.80
C ILE A 67 -8.60 -3.46 11.74
N ASN A 68 -9.87 -3.80 11.50
CA ASN A 68 -10.69 -3.05 10.55
C ASN A 68 -10.92 -1.60 11.00
N THR A 69 -11.15 -1.37 12.29
CA THR A 69 -11.27 0.00 12.84
C THR A 69 -9.96 0.78 12.73
N PHE A 70 -8.82 0.11 12.93
CA PHE A 70 -7.51 0.73 12.75
C PHE A 70 -7.27 1.08 11.27
N LEU A 71 -7.39 0.12 10.36
CA LEU A 71 -7.14 0.32 8.92
C LEU A 71 -8.13 1.27 8.24
N SER A 72 -9.37 1.37 8.73
CA SER A 72 -10.37 2.31 8.19
C SER A 72 -10.14 3.75 8.61
N HIS A 73 -9.16 4.04 9.47
CA HIS A 73 -8.87 5.40 9.88
C HIS A 73 -8.35 6.23 8.69
N ARG A 74 -8.94 7.42 8.48
CA ARG A 74 -8.63 8.31 7.34
C ARG A 74 -7.15 8.73 7.26
N ALA A 75 -6.41 8.62 8.36
CA ALA A 75 -4.97 8.86 8.41
C ALA A 75 -4.14 7.83 7.62
N PHE A 76 -4.66 6.62 7.36
CA PHE A 76 -3.95 5.62 6.55
C PHE A 76 -3.93 5.97 5.07
N VAL A 77 -4.86 6.79 4.59
CA VAL A 77 -4.92 7.20 3.18
C VAL A 77 -3.65 7.98 2.77
N PRO A 78 -3.24 9.07 3.45
CA PRO A 78 -1.98 9.74 3.09
C PRO A 78 -0.74 8.90 3.41
N MET A 79 -0.76 8.09 4.48
CA MET A 79 0.37 7.22 4.84
C MET A 79 0.63 6.12 3.81
N ALA A 80 -0.41 5.50 3.26
CA ALA A 80 -0.28 4.48 2.23
C ALA A 80 0.39 5.04 0.96
N ARG A 81 0.03 6.28 0.59
CA ARG A 81 0.59 6.99 -0.55
C ARG A 81 2.07 7.32 -0.37
N LEU A 82 2.44 7.86 0.80
CA LEU A 82 3.83 8.11 1.15
C LEU A 82 4.64 6.81 1.11
N THR A 83 4.11 5.73 1.68
CA THR A 83 4.78 4.42 1.72
C THR A 83 5.02 3.87 0.32
N TYR A 84 4.09 4.08 -0.61
CA TYR A 84 4.27 3.71 -2.02
C TYR A 84 5.43 4.48 -2.68
N SER A 85 5.48 5.80 -2.48
CA SER A 85 6.59 6.63 -2.99
C SER A 85 7.94 6.23 -2.39
N VAL A 86 7.98 5.91 -1.09
CA VAL A 86 9.17 5.40 -0.40
C VAL A 86 9.60 4.05 -0.98
N TYR A 87 8.67 3.12 -1.22
CA TYR A 87 8.97 1.81 -1.79
C TYR A 87 9.67 1.90 -3.16
N LEU A 88 9.18 2.78 -4.04
CA LEU A 88 9.80 3.01 -5.35
C LEU A 88 11.23 3.56 -5.20
N CYS A 89 11.42 4.59 -4.37
CA CYS A 89 12.73 5.21 -4.15
C CYS A 89 13.72 4.25 -3.48
N HIS A 90 13.23 3.41 -2.57
CA HIS A 90 14.05 2.45 -1.84
C HIS A 90 14.77 1.46 -2.78
N ALA A 91 14.06 0.94 -3.80
CA ALA A 91 14.67 0.04 -4.78
C ALA A 91 15.81 0.74 -5.55
N TRP A 92 15.57 1.96 -6.03
CA TRP A 92 16.59 2.76 -6.72
C TRP A 92 17.80 3.05 -5.82
N LEU A 93 17.57 3.40 -4.56
CA LEU A 93 18.63 3.64 -3.59
C LEU A 93 19.47 2.39 -3.35
N ILE A 94 18.84 1.23 -3.15
CA ILE A 94 19.57 -0.04 -2.97
C ILE A 94 20.46 -0.30 -4.18
N TRP A 95 19.92 -0.16 -5.40
CA TRP A 95 20.70 -0.37 -6.63
C TRP A 95 21.89 0.57 -6.72
N TYR A 96 21.68 1.85 -6.45
CA TYR A 96 22.74 2.86 -6.44
C TYR A 96 23.80 2.55 -5.38
N PHE A 97 23.39 2.24 -4.15
CA PHE A 97 24.30 1.89 -3.07
C PHE A 97 25.10 0.62 -3.40
N MET A 98 24.45 -0.43 -3.90
CA MET A 98 25.13 -1.66 -4.28
C MET A 98 26.12 -1.44 -5.42
N GLY A 99 25.77 -0.62 -6.43
CA GLY A 99 26.67 -0.29 -7.54
C GLY A 99 27.84 0.62 -7.16
N SER A 100 27.66 1.50 -6.17
CA SER A 100 28.71 2.39 -5.67
C SER A 100 29.66 1.72 -4.67
N ARG A 101 29.26 0.61 -4.05
CA ARG A 101 30.05 -0.09 -3.03
C ARG A 101 31.14 -0.94 -3.70
N ARG A 102 32.41 -0.62 -3.41
CA ARG A 102 33.59 -1.38 -3.88
C ARG A 102 34.24 -2.26 -2.80
N HIS A 103 33.81 -2.15 -1.55
CA HIS A 103 34.36 -2.90 -0.41
C HIS A 103 33.40 -3.99 0.07
N VAL A 104 33.98 -5.11 0.54
CA VAL A 104 33.27 -6.20 1.21
C VAL A 104 32.61 -5.72 2.49
N MET A 105 31.36 -6.14 2.72
CA MET A 105 30.59 -5.76 3.89
C MET A 105 30.98 -6.61 5.09
N ASP A 106 31.45 -5.96 6.14
CA ASP A 106 31.61 -6.63 7.44
C ASP A 106 30.24 -7.04 7.97
N THR A 107 30.04 -8.34 8.15
CA THR A 107 28.76 -8.95 8.57
C THR A 107 28.49 -8.82 10.06
N HIS A 108 29.25 -7.98 10.77
CA HIS A 108 29.04 -7.71 12.18
C HIS A 108 27.65 -7.07 12.39
N MET A 109 26.91 -7.53 13.41
CA MET A 109 25.52 -7.10 13.65
C MET A 109 25.37 -5.57 13.71
N TYR A 110 26.32 -4.88 14.34
CA TYR A 110 26.39 -3.43 14.41
C TYR A 110 26.40 -2.76 13.02
N ASN A 111 27.24 -3.25 12.10
CA ASN A 111 27.35 -2.69 10.75
C ASN A 111 26.09 -2.98 9.92
N VAL A 112 25.47 -4.15 10.11
CA VAL A 112 24.20 -4.49 9.45
C VAL A 112 23.08 -3.57 9.94
N LEU A 113 22.98 -3.32 11.24
CA LEU A 113 21.97 -2.44 11.83
C LEU A 113 22.14 -0.99 11.37
N ILE A 114 23.37 -0.48 11.35
CA ILE A 114 23.64 0.88 10.86
C ILE A 114 23.31 1.01 9.39
N ASN A 115 23.70 0.05 8.54
CA ASN A 115 23.34 0.08 7.13
C ASN A 115 21.82 0.02 6.93
N PHE A 116 21.11 -0.80 7.71
CA PHE A 116 19.65 -0.87 7.66
C PHE A 116 19.00 0.48 8.01
N ILE A 117 19.43 1.11 9.12
CA ILE A 117 18.91 2.43 9.53
C ILE A 117 19.24 3.48 8.48
N HIS A 118 20.48 3.50 7.98
CA HIS A 118 20.94 4.44 6.97
C HIS A 118 20.09 4.37 5.69
N ILE A 119 19.94 3.18 5.11
CA ILE A 119 19.17 3.01 3.88
C ILE A 119 17.70 3.36 4.12
N THR A 120 17.13 2.96 5.26
CA THR A 120 15.74 3.24 5.60
C THR A 120 15.49 4.75 5.70
N VAL A 121 16.28 5.47 6.49
CA VAL A 121 16.14 6.92 6.66
C VAL A 121 16.31 7.65 5.32
N MET A 122 17.31 7.31 4.53
CA MET A 122 17.52 7.90 3.20
C MET A 122 16.34 7.63 2.26
N SER A 123 15.74 6.44 2.34
CA SER A 123 14.57 6.08 1.53
C SER A 123 13.33 6.88 1.90
N TYR A 124 13.12 7.17 3.20
CA TYR A 124 12.03 8.02 3.64
C TYR A 124 12.21 9.48 3.21
N ILE A 125 13.43 10.02 3.30
CA ILE A 125 13.71 11.39 2.83
C ILE A 125 13.47 11.50 1.33
N MET A 126 14.05 10.58 0.54
CA MET A 126 13.90 10.59 -0.92
C MET A 126 12.45 10.34 -1.36
N GLY A 127 11.77 9.38 -0.71
CA GLY A 127 10.36 9.08 -0.98
C GLY A 127 9.43 10.24 -0.65
N PHE A 128 9.72 11.00 0.41
CA PHE A 128 8.98 12.23 0.72
C PHE A 128 9.18 13.31 -0.35
N LEU A 129 10.41 13.52 -0.81
CA LEU A 129 10.68 14.45 -1.91
C LEU A 129 9.95 14.03 -3.20
N PHE A 130 9.99 12.74 -3.52
CA PHE A 130 9.29 12.18 -4.68
C PHE A 130 7.77 12.37 -4.58
N PHE A 131 7.21 12.13 -3.41
CA PHE A 131 5.78 12.34 -3.12
C PHE A 131 5.37 13.80 -3.37
N VAL A 132 6.15 14.77 -2.87
CA VAL A 132 5.85 16.20 -3.04
C VAL A 132 5.98 16.63 -4.51
N VAL A 133 7.02 16.17 -5.20
CA VAL A 133 7.30 16.59 -6.59
C VAL A 133 6.34 15.98 -7.60
N PHE A 134 6.00 14.70 -7.45
CA PHE A 134 5.19 13.98 -8.44
C PHE A 134 3.76 13.76 -7.96
N GLU A 135 3.59 13.27 -6.74
CA GLU A 135 2.25 12.88 -6.28
C GLU A 135 1.38 14.10 -5.98
N SER A 136 1.88 15.11 -5.28
CA SER A 136 1.12 16.34 -4.97
C SER A 136 0.50 17.03 -6.20
N PRO A 137 1.25 17.34 -7.28
CA PRO A 137 0.64 18.01 -8.44
C PRO A 137 -0.35 17.11 -9.20
N ILE A 138 -0.14 15.80 -9.24
CA ILE A 138 -1.08 14.87 -9.88
C ILE A 138 -2.42 14.85 -9.14
N LEU A 139 -2.41 14.98 -7.80
CA LEU A 139 -3.63 15.02 -6.99
C LEU A 139 -4.43 16.30 -7.21
N GLU A 140 -3.74 17.42 -7.37
CA GLU A 140 -4.40 18.69 -7.71
C GLU A 140 -5.01 18.62 -9.11
N LEU A 141 -4.26 18.09 -10.08
CA LEU A 141 -4.76 17.88 -11.44
C LEU A 141 -5.99 16.97 -11.47
N GLN A 142 -6.00 15.89 -10.69
CA GLN A 142 -7.13 14.98 -10.59
C GLN A 142 -8.38 15.68 -10.03
N LYS A 143 -8.22 16.53 -9.01
CA LYS A 143 -9.33 17.31 -8.43
C LYS A 143 -9.94 18.25 -9.46
N TYR A 144 -9.10 19.02 -10.16
CA TYR A 144 -9.57 19.91 -11.23
C TYR A 144 -10.23 19.14 -12.39
N GLY A 145 -9.68 17.98 -12.76
CA GLY A 145 -10.26 17.10 -13.76
C GLY A 145 -11.67 16.64 -13.39
N ILE A 146 -11.86 16.16 -12.16
CA ILE A 146 -13.16 15.68 -11.67
C ILE A 146 -14.17 16.83 -11.55
N GLU A 147 -13.76 17.99 -11.00
CA GLU A 147 -14.62 19.17 -10.87
C GLU A 147 -15.04 19.71 -12.25
N SER A 148 -14.10 19.76 -13.20
CA SER A 148 -14.40 20.19 -14.57
C SER A 148 -15.39 19.25 -15.26
N PHE A 149 -15.29 17.94 -15.02
CA PHE A 149 -16.20 16.94 -15.56
C PHE A 149 -17.59 17.03 -14.93
N GLY A 150 -17.66 17.17 -13.60
CA GLY A 150 -18.92 17.37 -12.86
C GLY A 150 -19.66 18.62 -13.31
N ARG A 151 -18.95 19.75 -13.43
CA ARG A 151 -19.53 21.03 -13.90
C ARG A 151 -20.03 20.96 -15.34
N LYS A 152 -19.34 20.22 -16.21
CA LYS A 152 -19.76 20.03 -17.61
C LYS A 152 -21.05 19.22 -17.70
N HIS A 153 -21.19 18.18 -16.87
CA HIS A 153 -22.41 17.37 -16.82
C HIS A 153 -23.61 18.20 -16.32
N GLU A 154 -23.42 18.96 -15.24
CA GLU A 154 -24.47 19.83 -14.68
C GLU A 154 -24.94 20.88 -15.69
N ASN A 155 -24.02 21.55 -16.39
CA ASN A 155 -24.37 22.53 -17.42
C ASN A 155 -25.14 21.89 -18.58
N ARG A 156 -24.76 20.68 -19.01
CA ARG A 156 -25.45 19.97 -20.10
C ARG A 156 -26.90 19.63 -19.74
N ASP A 157 -27.14 19.24 -18.49
CA ASP A 157 -28.47 18.90 -18.01
C ASP A 157 -29.38 20.13 -17.95
N LYS A 158 -28.87 21.25 -17.39
CA LYS A 158 -29.59 22.54 -17.39
C LYS A 158 -29.99 23.00 -18.79
N THR A 159 -29.07 22.97 -19.75
CA THR A 159 -29.36 23.33 -21.15
C THR A 159 -30.39 22.39 -21.77
N SER A 160 -30.35 21.09 -21.46
CA SER A 160 -31.31 20.10 -21.99
C SER A 160 -32.73 20.33 -21.46
N VAL A 161 -32.85 20.70 -20.19
CA VAL A 161 -34.13 21.06 -19.56
C VAL A 161 -34.69 22.36 -20.15
N GLU A 162 -33.85 23.38 -20.30
CA GLU A 162 -34.24 24.67 -20.85
C GLU A 162 -34.69 24.57 -22.31
N LEU A 163 -34.00 23.78 -23.13
CA LEU A 163 -34.43 23.46 -24.51
C LEU A 163 -35.81 22.79 -24.53
N LYS A 164 -36.07 21.82 -23.63
CA LYS A 164 -37.38 21.16 -23.54
C LYS A 164 -38.49 22.13 -23.12
N LEU A 165 -38.22 23.04 -22.19
CA LEU A 165 -39.18 24.07 -21.75
C LEU A 165 -39.51 25.04 -22.89
N ASN A 166 -38.48 25.52 -23.60
CA ASN A 166 -38.65 26.43 -24.73
C ASN A 166 -39.41 25.78 -25.89
N LEU A 167 -39.12 24.50 -26.20
CA LEU A 167 -39.87 23.75 -27.22
C LEU A 167 -41.35 23.59 -26.83
N LYS A 168 -41.64 23.28 -25.57
CA LYS A 168 -43.03 23.12 -25.09
C LYS A 168 -43.80 24.46 -25.12
N SER A 169 -43.15 25.55 -24.72
CA SER A 169 -43.73 26.90 -24.78
C SER A 169 -44.03 27.34 -26.21
N ASN A 170 -43.09 27.11 -27.14
CA ASN A 170 -43.24 27.51 -28.54
C ASN A 170 -44.33 26.68 -29.25
N TYR A 171 -44.43 25.38 -28.95
CA TYR A 171 -45.54 24.55 -29.44
C TYR A 171 -46.90 25.04 -28.94
N HIS A 172 -47.01 25.49 -27.70
CA HIS A 172 -48.27 26.02 -27.18
C HIS A 172 -48.64 27.36 -27.85
N ASN A 173 -47.66 28.23 -28.11
CA ASN A 173 -47.89 29.54 -28.72
C ASN A 173 -48.26 29.46 -30.22
N ASN A 174 -47.81 28.44 -30.94
CA ASN A 174 -48.11 28.27 -32.38
C ASN A 174 -49.43 27.53 -32.64
N ASN A 175 -50.09 27.01 -31.60
CA ASN A 175 -51.32 26.22 -31.70
C ASN A 175 -52.56 26.93 -31.08
N VAL A 176 -52.42 28.22 -30.77
CA VAL A 176 -53.49 29.13 -30.30
C VAL A 176 -53.65 30.23 -31.35
#